data_AF-A0A7V0Z8D7-F1
#
_entry.id   AF-A0A7V0Z8D7-F1
#
_cell.length_a   1.000
_cell.length_b   1.000
_cell.length_c   1.000
_cell.angle_alpha   90.00
_cell.angle_beta   90.00
_cell.angle_gamma   90.00
#
_symmetry.space_group_name_H-M   'P 1'
#
loop_
_entity.id
_entity.type
_entity.pdbx_description
1 polymer ?
#
loop_
_entity_poly.entity_id
_entity_poly.type
_entity_poly.pdbx_seq_one_letter_code
_entity_poly.pdbx_strand_id
1 'polypeptide(L)'
;MCIRDRYRQLHHKTAGRVTRDVKTFDLQFDLLTAGRAILVGLRDGDRFVAFSYFFHHNGGAYYASASDDPDYQTDTPLKHGILWAAIDYYRRCGFKRLEIGWQQFGPQLFDHPSPKDRKLSFFKRGFGGRIVSLYRGVKYYDTATMRRELQENVEALLADVGWDRPGDAKKRS
;
A
#
# COMPACT_ATOMS: atom_id res chain seq x y z
N MET A 1 -10.68 -19.63 -17.90
CA MET A 1 -10.60 -18.92 -16.61
C MET A 1 -10.58 -17.42 -16.85
N CYS A 2 -11.51 -16.66 -16.27
CA CYS A 2 -11.63 -15.21 -16.50
C CYS A 2 -10.53 -14.41 -15.78
N ILE A 3 -10.31 -13.16 -16.20
CA ILE A 3 -9.24 -12.31 -15.64
C ILE A 3 -9.45 -11.97 -14.17
N ARG A 4 -10.70 -11.79 -13.72
CA ARG A 4 -11.07 -11.58 -12.31
C ARG A 4 -10.56 -12.72 -11.44
N ASP A 5 -10.83 -13.96 -11.86
CA ASP A 5 -10.43 -15.14 -11.09
C ASP A 5 -8.90 -15.26 -11.05
N ARG A 6 -8.22 -14.93 -12.15
CA ARG A 6 -6.75 -14.98 -12.23
C ARG A 6 -6.12 -14.00 -11.24
N TYR A 7 -6.63 -12.79 -11.21
CA TYR A 7 -6.21 -11.77 -10.26
C TYR A 7 -6.50 -12.18 -8.80
N ARG A 8 -7.71 -12.69 -8.51
CA ARG A 8 -8.08 -13.17 -7.17
C ARG A 8 -7.16 -14.29 -6.68
N GLN A 9 -6.93 -15.30 -7.53
CA GLN A 9 -6.05 -16.42 -7.19
C GLN A 9 -4.61 -15.96 -6.92
N LEU A 10 -4.07 -15.08 -7.77
CA LEU A 10 -2.72 -14.56 -7.56
C LEU A 10 -2.66 -13.74 -6.27
N HIS A 11 -3.67 -12.92 -5.98
CA HIS A 11 -3.71 -12.14 -4.75
C HIS A 11 -3.75 -12.99 -3.49
N HIS A 12 -4.46 -14.13 -3.51
CA HIS A 12 -4.41 -15.10 -2.41
C HIS A 12 -3.03 -15.75 -2.29
N LYS A 13 -2.42 -16.12 -3.42
CA LYS A 13 -1.08 -16.70 -3.49
C LYS A 13 -0.02 -15.77 -2.90
N THR A 14 0.02 -14.50 -3.34
CA THR A 14 0.95 -13.47 -2.83
C THR A 14 0.85 -13.30 -1.32
N ALA A 15 -0.37 -13.33 -0.78
CA ALA A 15 -0.59 -13.08 0.64
C ALA A 15 -0.34 -14.30 1.53
N GLY A 16 -0.26 -15.51 0.96
CA GLY A 16 -0.20 -16.78 1.70
C GLY A 16 -1.46 -17.08 2.53
N ARG A 17 -2.49 -16.23 2.45
CA ARG A 17 -3.78 -16.35 3.17
C ARG A 17 -4.89 -15.63 2.42
N VAL A 18 -6.13 -15.96 2.74
CA VAL A 18 -7.29 -15.18 2.27
C VAL A 18 -7.30 -13.83 2.98
N THR A 19 -6.92 -12.78 2.27
CA THR A 19 -6.84 -11.40 2.79
C THR A 19 -8.07 -10.56 2.50
N ARG A 20 -8.92 -10.97 1.56
CA ARG A 20 -10.17 -10.30 1.18
C ARG A 20 -11.24 -11.32 0.80
N ASP A 21 -12.48 -11.00 1.12
CA ASP A 21 -13.65 -11.78 0.71
C ASP A 21 -13.87 -11.68 -0.81
N VAL A 22 -14.49 -12.71 -1.38
CA VAL A 22 -14.89 -12.78 -2.80
C VAL A 22 -15.71 -11.56 -3.20
N LYS A 23 -16.61 -11.09 -2.31
CA LYS A 23 -17.39 -9.87 -2.51
C LYS A 23 -16.54 -8.64 -2.86
N THR A 24 -15.34 -8.53 -2.31
CA THR A 24 -14.44 -7.41 -2.65
C THR A 24 -13.94 -7.50 -4.09
N PHE A 25 -13.66 -8.72 -4.57
CA PHE A 25 -13.24 -8.95 -5.96
C PHE A 25 -14.38 -8.77 -6.95
N ASP A 26 -15.62 -9.07 -6.55
CA ASP A 26 -16.80 -8.78 -7.36
C ASP A 26 -17.03 -7.27 -7.51
N LEU A 27 -16.98 -6.50 -6.42
CA LEU A 27 -17.05 -5.03 -6.48
C LEU A 27 -15.92 -4.42 -7.33
N GLN A 28 -14.71 -4.98 -7.23
CA GLN A 28 -13.59 -4.57 -8.08
C GLN A 28 -13.85 -4.88 -9.55
N PHE A 29 -14.51 -5.99 -9.86
CA PHE A 29 -14.88 -6.33 -11.22
C PHE A 29 -15.98 -5.41 -11.76
N ASP A 30 -16.98 -5.06 -10.94
CA ASP A 30 -18.02 -4.09 -11.30
C ASP A 30 -17.43 -2.72 -11.64
N LEU A 31 -16.39 -2.30 -10.92
CA LEU A 31 -15.70 -1.04 -11.21
C LEU A 31 -14.87 -1.12 -12.51
N LEU A 32 -14.34 -2.29 -12.88
CA LEU A 32 -13.69 -2.50 -14.18
C LEU A 32 -14.70 -2.41 -15.32
N THR A 33 -15.85 -3.08 -15.20
CA THR A 33 -16.89 -3.09 -16.24
C THR A 33 -17.57 -1.74 -16.39
N ALA A 34 -17.70 -0.98 -15.30
CA ALA A 34 -18.22 0.38 -15.31
C ALA A 34 -17.21 1.43 -15.81
N GLY A 35 -15.99 1.03 -16.20
CA GLY A 35 -14.95 1.97 -16.63
C GLY A 35 -14.53 2.96 -15.54
N ARG A 36 -14.53 2.51 -14.27
CA ARG A 36 -14.11 3.28 -13.08
C ARG A 36 -12.80 2.75 -12.47
N ALA A 37 -12.19 1.77 -13.13
CA ALA A 37 -10.95 1.15 -12.73
C ALA A 37 -10.22 0.54 -13.92
N ILE A 38 -8.94 0.23 -13.73
CA ILE A 38 -8.19 -0.65 -14.63
C ILE A 38 -7.46 -1.72 -13.82
N LEU A 39 -7.24 -2.86 -14.46
CA LEU A 39 -6.40 -3.94 -13.97
C LEU A 39 -5.28 -4.14 -14.98
N VAL A 40 -4.03 -3.95 -14.53
CA VAL A 40 -2.84 -4.12 -15.36
C VAL A 40 -2.15 -5.40 -14.93
N GLY A 41 -2.03 -6.35 -15.86
CA GLY A 41 -1.35 -7.62 -15.64
C GLY A 41 -0.01 -7.67 -16.37
N LEU A 42 1.02 -8.18 -15.70
CA LEU A 42 2.28 -8.55 -16.32
C LEU A 42 2.27 -10.05 -16.62
N ARG A 43 2.56 -10.39 -17.87
CA ARG A 43 2.54 -11.77 -18.38
C ARG A 43 3.91 -12.15 -18.89
N ASP A 44 4.36 -13.35 -18.53
CA ASP A 44 5.54 -14.02 -19.09
C ASP A 44 5.05 -15.28 -19.82
N GLY A 45 5.19 -15.30 -21.15
CA GLY A 45 4.52 -16.28 -22.00
C GLY A 45 3.00 -16.27 -21.79
N ASP A 46 2.46 -17.39 -21.30
CA ASP A 46 1.03 -17.57 -20.98
C ASP A 46 0.70 -17.36 -19.48
N ARG A 47 1.71 -17.17 -18.63
CA ARG A 47 1.57 -17.04 -17.17
C ARG A 47 1.47 -15.57 -16.77
N PHE A 48 0.44 -15.22 -16.02
CA PHE A 48 0.41 -13.93 -15.31
C PHE A 48 1.27 -14.03 -14.06
N VAL A 49 2.29 -13.17 -13.96
CA VAL A 49 3.26 -13.16 -12.87
C VAL A 49 3.01 -12.02 -11.89
N ALA A 50 2.29 -10.98 -12.30
CA ALA A 50 1.87 -9.91 -11.42
C ALA A 50 0.61 -9.19 -11.93
N PHE A 51 -0.12 -8.58 -11.02
CA PHE A 51 -1.24 -7.69 -11.29
C PHE A 51 -1.16 -6.45 -10.40
N SER A 52 -1.67 -5.33 -10.93
CA SER A 52 -1.98 -4.14 -10.14
C SER A 52 -3.34 -3.59 -10.54
N TYR A 53 -4.11 -3.23 -9.52
CA TYR A 53 -5.45 -2.70 -9.64
C TYR A 53 -5.43 -1.21 -9.30
N PHE A 54 -6.14 -0.42 -10.12
CA PHE A 54 -6.24 1.02 -9.95
C PHE A 54 -7.70 1.46 -10.03
N PHE A 55 -8.17 2.22 -9.04
CA PHE A 55 -9.46 2.93 -9.15
C PHE A 55 -9.22 4.33 -9.71
N HIS A 56 -10.22 4.91 -10.35
CA HIS A 56 -10.12 6.28 -10.81
C HIS A 56 -11.45 7.03 -10.70
N HIS A 57 -11.36 8.33 -10.46
CA HIS A 57 -12.50 9.22 -10.26
C HIS A 57 -12.08 10.67 -10.51
N ASN A 58 -12.93 11.45 -11.20
CA ASN A 58 -12.75 12.89 -11.45
C ASN A 58 -11.33 13.28 -11.90
N GLY A 59 -10.76 12.55 -12.86
CA GLY A 59 -9.43 12.85 -13.42
C GLY A 59 -8.25 12.53 -12.48
N GLY A 60 -8.49 11.85 -11.35
CA GLY A 60 -7.46 11.24 -10.50
C GLY A 60 -7.56 9.72 -10.51
N ALA A 61 -6.42 9.05 -10.39
CA ALA A 61 -6.30 7.61 -10.24
C ALA A 61 -5.58 7.25 -8.93
N TYR A 62 -5.85 6.07 -8.39
CA TYR A 62 -5.26 5.55 -7.16
C TYR A 62 -4.79 4.12 -7.34
N TYR A 63 -3.52 3.85 -7.01
CA TYR A 63 -2.93 2.52 -6.97
C TYR A 63 -3.44 1.76 -5.73
N ALA A 64 -4.42 0.88 -5.93
CA ALA A 64 -5.21 0.35 -4.83
C ALA A 64 -4.67 -0.95 -4.25
N SER A 65 -4.25 -1.86 -5.13
CA SER A 65 -3.75 -3.16 -4.71
C SER A 65 -2.86 -3.76 -5.78
N ALA A 66 -1.97 -4.65 -5.35
CA ALA A 66 -1.16 -5.44 -6.26
C ALA A 66 -0.89 -6.82 -5.68
N SER A 67 -0.59 -7.73 -6.59
CA SER A 67 -0.25 -9.12 -6.31
C SER A 67 0.84 -9.55 -7.27
N ASP A 68 1.84 -10.23 -6.76
CA ASP A 68 2.97 -10.79 -7.47
C ASP A 68 3.11 -12.27 -7.12
N ASP A 69 3.49 -13.08 -8.10
CA ASP A 69 3.67 -14.51 -7.91
C ASP A 69 4.91 -14.77 -7.04
N PRO A 70 4.76 -15.29 -5.81
CA PRO A 70 5.89 -15.51 -4.92
C PRO A 70 6.86 -16.59 -5.43
N ASP A 71 6.42 -17.44 -6.36
CA ASP A 71 7.24 -18.51 -6.94
C ASP A 71 7.93 -18.05 -8.25
N TYR A 72 7.75 -16.80 -8.66
CA TYR A 72 8.39 -16.27 -9.86
C TYR A 72 9.67 -15.53 -9.48
N GLN A 73 10.81 -16.12 -9.80
CA GLN A 73 12.13 -15.55 -9.52
C GLN A 73 12.56 -14.62 -10.64
N THR A 74 12.94 -13.40 -10.28
CA THR A 74 13.49 -12.42 -11.21
C THR A 74 14.32 -11.37 -10.47
N ASP A 75 15.38 -10.89 -11.10
CA ASP A 75 16.15 -9.75 -10.62
C ASP A 75 15.47 -8.41 -10.95
N THR A 76 14.48 -8.43 -11.85
CA THR A 76 13.77 -7.23 -12.30
C THR A 76 12.51 -7.02 -11.48
N PRO A 77 12.34 -5.87 -10.81
CA PRO A 77 11.13 -5.57 -10.06
C PRO A 77 9.86 -5.51 -10.94
N LEU A 78 9.04 -6.57 -10.93
CA LEU A 78 7.83 -6.75 -11.74
C LEU A 78 6.89 -5.52 -11.74
N LYS A 79 6.74 -4.90 -10.56
CA LYS A 79 5.80 -3.79 -10.35
C LYS A 79 6.23 -2.48 -11.02
N HIS A 80 7.50 -2.32 -11.40
CA HIS A 80 7.94 -1.11 -12.12
C HIS A 80 7.32 -1.04 -13.51
N GLY A 81 7.32 -2.14 -14.27
CA GLY A 81 6.70 -2.19 -15.59
C GLY A 81 5.20 -1.93 -15.52
N ILE A 82 4.52 -2.52 -14.54
CA ILE A 82 3.08 -2.32 -14.35
C ILE A 82 2.74 -0.87 -14.00
N LEU A 83 3.45 -0.27 -13.03
CA LEU A 83 3.20 1.12 -12.65
C LEU A 83 3.52 2.08 -13.78
N TRP A 84 4.60 1.85 -14.54
CA TRP A 84 4.93 2.65 -15.71
C TRP A 84 3.82 2.59 -16.78
N ALA A 85 3.33 1.39 -17.09
CA ALA A 85 2.22 1.20 -18.02
C ALA A 85 0.94 1.90 -17.54
N ALA A 86 0.65 1.87 -16.24
CA ALA A 86 -0.48 2.58 -15.66
C ALA A 86 -0.31 4.11 -15.75
N ILE A 87 0.89 4.64 -15.47
CA ILE A 87 1.20 6.07 -15.61
C ILE A 87 0.99 6.52 -17.06
N ASP A 88 1.53 5.80 -18.03
CA ASP A 88 1.38 6.11 -19.45
C ASP A 88 -0.08 6.04 -19.90
N TYR A 89 -0.81 4.99 -19.50
CA TYR A 89 -2.25 4.86 -19.76
C TYR A 89 -3.03 6.06 -19.24
N TYR A 90 -2.88 6.40 -17.95
CA TYR A 90 -3.62 7.50 -17.34
C TYR A 90 -3.25 8.85 -17.95
N ARG A 91 -1.98 9.06 -18.31
CA ARG A 91 -1.54 10.25 -19.05
C ARG A 91 -2.24 10.36 -20.40
N ARG A 92 -2.29 9.29 -21.20
CA ARG A 92 -2.96 9.28 -22.51
C ARG A 92 -4.47 9.51 -22.40
N CYS A 93 -5.08 9.03 -21.31
CA CYS A 93 -6.49 9.29 -21.00
C CYS A 93 -6.76 10.67 -20.39
N GLY A 94 -5.74 11.54 -20.26
CA GLY A 94 -5.90 12.92 -19.79
C GLY A 94 -6.04 13.09 -18.26
N PHE A 95 -5.77 12.04 -17.48
CA PHE A 95 -5.78 12.11 -16.02
C PHE A 95 -4.65 13.02 -15.52
N LYS A 96 -4.94 13.77 -14.44
CA LYS A 96 -4.03 14.78 -13.89
C LYS A 96 -3.10 14.23 -12.83
N ARG A 97 -3.47 13.13 -12.19
CA ARG A 97 -2.71 12.53 -11.09
C ARG A 97 -2.97 11.03 -10.98
N LEU A 98 -1.90 10.31 -10.67
CA LEU A 98 -1.95 8.94 -10.17
C LEU A 98 -1.31 8.93 -8.79
N GLU A 99 -2.10 8.62 -7.77
CA GLU A 99 -1.62 8.45 -6.41
C GLU A 99 -1.13 7.01 -6.21
N ILE A 100 0.15 6.87 -5.88
CA ILE A 100 0.81 5.58 -5.66
C ILE A 100 0.77 5.12 -4.18
N GLY A 101 0.08 5.90 -3.35
CA GLY A 101 -0.19 5.64 -1.95
C GLY A 101 0.83 6.25 -0.99
N TRP A 102 0.71 5.82 0.27
CA TRP A 102 1.36 6.40 1.44
C TRP A 102 2.89 6.39 1.39
N GLN A 103 3.47 7.43 1.99
CA GLN A 103 4.90 7.62 2.21
C GLN A 103 5.19 7.74 3.70
N GLN A 104 5.87 6.75 4.25
CA GLN A 104 6.27 6.71 5.65
C GLN A 104 7.79 6.87 5.75
N PHE A 105 8.22 7.92 6.45
CA PHE A 105 9.64 8.29 6.59
C PHE A 105 10.24 7.77 7.90
N GLY A 106 9.44 7.70 8.95
CA GLY A 106 9.85 7.29 10.28
C GLY A 106 8.66 7.24 11.24
N PRO A 107 8.90 6.86 12.50
CA PRO A 107 7.87 6.81 13.52
C PRO A 107 7.33 8.22 13.80
N GLN A 108 6.02 8.30 13.99
CA GLN A 108 5.28 9.46 14.44
C GLN A 108 4.39 9.04 15.60
N LEU A 109 3.84 10.02 16.33
CA LEU A 109 2.99 9.75 17.49
C LEU A 109 1.81 8.81 17.20
N PHE A 110 1.30 8.74 15.96
CA PHE A 110 0.19 7.85 15.62
C PHE A 110 0.53 6.90 14.47
N ASP A 111 1.81 6.76 14.11
CA ASP A 111 2.23 5.94 12.97
C ASP A 111 3.59 5.30 13.23
N HIS A 112 3.63 3.98 13.38
CA HIS A 112 4.82 3.20 13.69
C HIS A 112 5.15 2.27 12.50
N PRO A 113 5.75 2.79 11.41
CA PRO A 113 5.96 2.03 10.19
C PRO A 113 6.98 0.90 10.40
N SER A 114 6.59 -0.31 10.04
CA SER A 114 7.50 -1.46 10.06
C SER A 114 8.65 -1.28 9.04
N PRO A 115 9.73 -2.07 9.13
CA PRO A 115 10.77 -2.09 8.09
C PRO A 115 10.21 -2.39 6.69
N LYS A 116 9.15 -3.21 6.61
CA LYS A 116 8.47 -3.53 5.35
C LYS A 116 7.77 -2.30 4.77
N ASP A 117 7.11 -1.50 5.61
CA ASP A 117 6.40 -0.29 5.18
C ASP A 117 7.37 0.79 4.68
N ARG A 118 8.52 0.93 5.34
CA ARG A 118 9.60 1.82 4.90
C ARG A 118 10.20 1.39 3.55
N LYS A 119 10.43 0.08 3.34
CA LYS A 119 10.85 -0.47 2.04
C LYS A 119 9.82 -0.20 0.94
N LEU A 120 8.53 -0.37 1.24
CA LEU A 120 7.45 -0.06 0.31
C LEU A 120 7.40 1.43 -0.04
N SER A 121 7.57 2.31 0.95
CA SER A 121 7.67 3.75 0.74
C SER A 121 8.86 4.12 -0.16
N PHE A 122 10.03 3.52 0.10
CA PHE A 122 11.22 3.70 -0.74
C PHE A 122 10.98 3.29 -2.20
N PHE A 123 10.41 2.11 -2.42
CA PHE A 123 10.01 1.64 -3.76
C PHE A 123 9.11 2.66 -4.48
N LYS A 124 8.06 3.15 -3.79
CA LYS A 124 7.12 4.12 -4.36
C LYS A 124 7.80 5.46 -4.70
N ARG A 125 8.76 5.92 -3.90
CA ARG A 125 9.50 7.17 -4.20
C ARG A 125 10.32 7.07 -5.48
N GLY A 126 10.73 5.86 -5.89
CA GLY A 126 11.46 5.65 -7.13
C GLY A 126 10.71 6.13 -8.39
N PHE A 127 9.38 6.26 -8.34
CA PHE A 127 8.56 6.77 -9.44
C PHE A 127 8.47 8.30 -9.48
N GLY A 128 9.09 9.00 -8.52
CA GLY A 128 9.09 10.45 -8.42
C GLY A 128 7.71 11.02 -8.02
N GLY A 129 7.36 12.16 -8.62
CA GLY A 129 6.12 12.88 -8.32
C GLY A 129 6.22 13.83 -7.13
N ARG A 130 5.05 14.31 -6.68
CA ARG A 130 4.94 15.26 -5.56
C ARG A 130 4.50 14.55 -4.29
N ILE A 131 5.28 14.70 -3.23
CA ILE A 131 4.87 14.28 -1.88
C ILE A 131 3.89 15.33 -1.33
N VAL A 132 2.77 14.89 -0.82
CA VAL A 132 1.73 15.74 -0.21
C VAL A 132 1.52 15.31 1.22
N SER A 133 1.57 16.26 2.16
CA SER A 133 1.30 16.00 3.57
C SER A 133 -0.16 15.63 3.77
N LEU A 134 -0.40 14.52 4.45
CA LEU A 134 -1.74 14.09 4.85
C LEU A 134 -1.87 14.23 6.37
N TYR A 135 -2.66 15.21 6.80
CA TYR A 135 -2.98 15.40 8.21
C TYR A 135 -4.01 14.38 8.64
N ARG A 136 -3.70 13.62 9.69
CA ARG A 136 -4.63 12.67 10.32
C ARG A 136 -4.93 13.13 11.74
N GLY A 137 -6.14 12.82 12.19
CA GLY A 137 -6.56 13.04 13.56
C GLY A 137 -7.44 11.90 14.04
N VAL A 138 -7.39 11.62 15.34
CA VAL A 138 -8.28 10.68 16.01
C VAL A 138 -9.16 11.48 16.98
N LYS A 139 -10.48 11.27 16.90
CA LYS A 139 -11.43 11.84 17.85
C LYS A 139 -11.91 10.75 18.79
N TYR A 140 -11.65 10.94 20.07
CA TYR A 140 -12.09 10.03 21.13
C TYR A 140 -13.41 10.49 21.72
N TYR A 141 -14.29 9.52 21.96
CA TYR A 141 -15.55 9.72 22.69
C TYR A 141 -15.49 9.14 24.11
N ASP A 142 -14.45 8.36 24.43
CA ASP A 142 -14.18 7.78 25.74
C ASP A 142 -12.78 8.20 26.22
N THR A 143 -12.71 8.81 27.40
CA THR A 143 -11.45 9.31 27.97
C THR A 143 -10.52 8.19 28.39
N ALA A 144 -11.04 7.04 28.83
CA ALA A 144 -10.21 5.91 29.24
C ALA A 144 -9.44 5.32 28.04
N THR A 145 -10.13 5.14 26.92
CA THR A 145 -9.55 4.70 25.65
C THR A 145 -8.54 5.72 25.11
N MET A 146 -8.87 7.01 25.16
CA MET A 146 -7.93 8.07 24.77
C MET A 146 -6.62 7.98 25.56
N ARG A 147 -6.69 7.87 26.89
CA ARG A 147 -5.48 7.82 27.73
C ARG A 147 -4.64 6.59 27.44
N ARG A 148 -5.29 5.42 27.29
CA ARG A 148 -4.61 4.15 27.00
C ARG A 148 -3.86 4.24 25.66
N GLU A 149 -4.56 4.59 24.58
CA GLU A 149 -3.93 4.63 23.24
C GLU A 149 -2.85 5.71 23.13
N LEU A 150 -3.03 6.88 23.76
CA LEU A 150 -1.98 7.89 23.78
C LEU A 150 -0.74 7.40 24.51
N GLN A 151 -0.90 6.70 25.65
CA GLN A 151 0.23 6.14 26.39
C GLN A 151 0.98 5.09 25.55
N GLU A 152 0.25 4.15 24.94
CA GLU A 152 0.83 3.10 24.07
C GLU A 152 1.63 3.69 22.91
N ASN A 153 1.06 4.69 22.24
CA ASN A 153 1.69 5.39 21.12
C ASN A 153 2.95 6.18 21.52
N VAL A 154 2.92 6.85 22.68
CA VAL A 154 4.09 7.54 23.22
C VAL A 154 5.19 6.52 23.55
N GLU A 155 4.84 5.41 24.19
CA GLU A 155 5.81 4.37 24.54
C GLU A 155 6.45 3.74 23.30
N ALA A 156 5.64 3.43 22.27
CA ALA A 156 6.13 2.92 20.99
C ALA A 156 7.05 3.94 20.29
N LEU A 157 6.70 5.23 20.29
CA LEU A 157 7.54 6.27 19.70
C LEU A 157 8.88 6.40 20.42
N LEU A 158 8.87 6.43 21.75
CA LEU A 158 10.08 6.54 22.57
C LEU A 158 11.02 5.34 22.36
N ALA A 159 10.45 4.14 22.27
CA ALA A 159 11.20 2.92 21.96
C ALA A 159 11.85 3.00 20.57
N ASP A 160 11.12 3.48 19.55
CA ASP A 160 11.63 3.59 18.19
C ASP A 160 12.75 4.63 18.03
N VAL A 161 12.70 5.74 18.81
CA VAL A 161 13.74 6.80 18.76
C VAL A 161 14.90 6.57 19.72
N GLY A 162 14.88 5.48 20.50
CA GLY A 162 15.93 5.15 21.47
C GLY A 162 16.04 6.15 22.62
N TRP A 163 14.93 6.79 23.01
CA TRP A 163 14.92 7.72 24.12
C TRP A 163 14.77 6.96 25.44
N ASP A 164 15.85 6.88 26.22
CA ASP A 164 15.82 6.39 27.59
C ASP A 164 15.16 7.45 28.50
N ARG A 165 14.18 7.04 29.32
CA ARG A 165 13.58 7.97 30.28
C ARG A 165 14.65 8.44 31.28
N PRO A 166 14.65 9.72 31.67
CA PRO A 166 15.54 10.20 32.72
C PRO A 166 15.35 9.37 34.00
N GLY A 167 16.32 8.51 34.32
CA GLY A 167 16.26 7.56 35.45
C GLY A 167 16.58 6.10 35.09
N ASP A 168 16.33 5.68 33.85
CA ASP A 168 16.54 4.27 33.42
C ASP A 168 18.01 3.96 33.07
N ALA A 169 18.82 5.00 32.77
CA ALA A 169 20.26 4.87 32.52
C ALA A 169 21.06 4.31 33.71
N LYS A 170 20.53 4.37 34.94
CA LYS A 170 21.19 3.85 36.15
C LYS A 170 21.08 2.33 36.35
N LYS A 171 20.40 1.60 35.44
CA LYS A 171 20.20 0.14 35.55
C LYS A 171 21.01 -0.70 34.55
N ARG A 172 21.85 -0.07 33.71
CA ARG A 172 22.67 -0.75 32.70
C ARG A 172 24.18 -0.73 33.00
N SER A 173 24.57 -0.56 34.27
CA SER A 173 25.97 -0.66 34.75
C SER A 173 26.17 -1.88 35.63
#